data_AF-A0A4P5T0G0-F1
#
_entry.id   AF-A0A4P5T0G0-F1
#
_cell.length_a   1.000
_cell.length_b   1.000
_cell.length_c   1.000
_cell.angle_alpha   90.00
_cell.angle_beta   90.00
_cell.angle_gamma   90.00
#
_symmetry.space_group_name_H-M   'P 1'
#
loop_
_entity.id
_entity.type
_entity.pdbx_description
1 polymer ?
#
loop_
_entity_poly.entity_id
_entity_poly.type
_entity_poly.pdbx_seq_one_letter_code
_entity_poly.pdbx_strand_id
1 'polypeptide(L)'
;MDFQPYKYGKTVRMPVKVVNGKLVYFYATPIPELEDGAIGEVILPEWAVINRHALLLWQAEQAVTLFEANTTLFLGMRDSSIPLHLLEEVKDFPGSEGHKLIPILLLEPLRLLLRGTKKAVLRGGKCRIPVREGAARSINHAYTLASTYYEPERMSHSGNMFRQCFFIENQKFVPLDALRGHYEAQYEKEQLQTGKPVEDAQIALEFDFGTGG
;
A
#
# COMPACT_ATOMS: atom_id res chain seq x y z
N MET A 1 -19.94 -30.20 8.08
CA MET A 1 -18.88 -30.00 7.06
C MET A 1 -18.02 -28.88 7.59
N ASP A 2 -16.82 -29.23 8.04
CA ASP A 2 -15.91 -28.32 8.72
C ASP A 2 -15.23 -27.39 7.71
N PHE A 3 -15.44 -26.09 7.87
CA PHE A 3 -14.69 -25.06 7.18
C PHE A 3 -13.27 -25.03 7.77
N GLN A 4 -12.28 -25.58 7.06
CA GLN A 4 -10.87 -25.41 7.39
C GLN A 4 -10.36 -24.10 6.76
N PRO A 5 -10.06 -23.05 7.55
CA PRO A 5 -9.48 -21.83 6.99
C PRO A 5 -8.05 -22.10 6.49
N TYR A 6 -7.88 -21.99 5.17
CA TYR A 6 -6.66 -21.69 4.40
C TYR A 6 -5.33 -22.33 4.87
N LYS A 7 -5.07 -23.57 4.44
CA LYS A 7 -3.76 -24.22 4.63
C LYS A 7 -2.70 -23.91 3.55
N TYR A 8 -3.01 -23.17 2.47
CA TYR A 8 -2.01 -22.89 1.43
C TYR A 8 -2.15 -21.48 0.81
N GLY A 9 -1.35 -20.52 1.27
CA GLY A 9 -1.15 -19.22 0.60
C GLY A 9 -0.32 -19.30 -0.69
N LYS A 10 -0.32 -20.45 -1.38
CA LYS A 10 0.44 -20.67 -2.61
C LYS A 10 -0.49 -20.53 -3.80
N THR A 11 -0.26 -19.49 -4.60
CA THR A 11 -0.97 -19.26 -5.86
C THR A 11 -0.33 -20.06 -7.00
N VAL A 12 -1.15 -20.61 -7.90
CA VAL A 12 -0.69 -21.23 -9.15
C VAL A 12 -0.90 -20.27 -10.33
N ARG A 13 0.01 -20.27 -11.31
CA ARG A 13 -0.16 -19.49 -12.54
C ARG A 13 -0.77 -20.38 -13.62
N MET A 14 -2.02 -20.11 -13.98
CA MET A 14 -2.72 -20.82 -15.04
C MET A 14 -2.74 -19.98 -16.32
N PRO A 15 -2.00 -20.36 -17.38
CA PRO A 15 -2.06 -19.63 -18.64
C PRO A 15 -3.38 -19.89 -19.36
N VAL A 16 -4.09 -18.80 -19.66
CA VAL A 16 -5.38 -18.81 -20.37
C VAL A 16 -5.30 -17.93 -21.61
N LYS A 17 -6.17 -18.21 -22.59
CA LYS A 17 -6.42 -17.33 -23.75
C LYS A 17 -7.92 -17.12 -23.93
N VAL A 18 -8.29 -16.03 -24.59
CA VAL A 18 -9.69 -15.75 -24.95
C VAL A 18 -9.95 -16.33 -26.33
N VAL A 19 -10.91 -17.24 -26.45
CA VAL A 19 -11.41 -17.78 -27.73
C VAL A 19 -12.91 -17.59 -27.75
N ASN A 20 -13.42 -16.84 -28.74
CA ASN A 20 -14.85 -16.53 -28.88
C ASN A 20 -15.47 -15.95 -27.59
N GLY A 21 -14.74 -15.05 -26.91
CA GLY A 21 -15.18 -14.42 -25.66
C GLY A 21 -15.11 -15.33 -24.43
N LYS A 22 -14.63 -16.57 -24.53
CA LYS A 22 -14.47 -17.50 -23.41
C LYS A 22 -13.02 -17.68 -23.03
N LEU A 23 -12.73 -17.75 -21.73
CA LEU A 23 -11.42 -18.14 -21.23
C LEU A 23 -11.25 -19.64 -21.43
N VAL A 24 -10.17 -20.01 -22.12
CA VAL A 24 -9.78 -21.41 -22.33
C VAL A 24 -8.33 -21.58 -21.91
N TYR A 25 -7.97 -22.76 -21.44
CA TYR A 25 -6.58 -23.06 -21.11
C TYR A 25 -5.70 -22.94 -22.36
N PHE A 26 -4.53 -22.32 -22.21
CA PHE A 26 -3.69 -21.96 -23.35
C PHE A 26 -3.30 -23.18 -24.19
N TYR A 27 -3.01 -24.31 -23.53
CA TYR A 27 -2.52 -25.55 -24.13
C TYR A 27 -3.61 -26.47 -24.69
N ALA A 28 -4.81 -25.94 -24.99
CA ALA A 28 -5.90 -26.65 -25.66
C ALA A 28 -6.46 -27.89 -24.92
N THR A 29 -6.17 -28.06 -23.63
CA THR A 29 -6.88 -28.97 -22.75
C THR A 29 -8.01 -28.21 -22.01
N PRO A 30 -9.00 -28.90 -21.43
CA PRO A 30 -9.92 -28.27 -20.49
C PRO A 30 -9.16 -27.58 -19.36
N ILE A 31 -9.75 -26.52 -18.81
CA ILE A 31 -9.31 -25.96 -17.53
C ILE A 31 -9.42 -27.10 -16.50
N PRO A 32 -8.39 -27.34 -15.67
CA PRO A 32 -8.44 -28.37 -14.64
C PRO A 32 -9.61 -28.11 -13.68
N GLU A 33 -10.11 -29.16 -13.05
CA GLU A 33 -11.16 -29.00 -12.02
C GLU A 33 -10.66 -28.06 -10.91
N LEU A 34 -11.46 -27.04 -10.63
CA LEU A 34 -11.21 -26.05 -9.58
C LEU A 34 -12.21 -26.29 -8.45
N GLU A 35 -11.78 -26.08 -7.21
CA GLU A 35 -12.69 -26.13 -6.07
C GLU A 35 -13.70 -24.96 -6.14
N ASP A 36 -14.95 -25.24 -5.75
CA ASP A 36 -15.98 -24.22 -5.71
C ASP A 36 -15.59 -23.08 -4.75
N GLY A 37 -15.87 -21.84 -5.15
CA GLY A 37 -15.44 -20.64 -4.43
C GLY A 37 -13.97 -20.23 -4.62
N ALA A 38 -13.17 -20.94 -5.44
CA ALA A 38 -11.82 -20.49 -5.79
C ALA A 38 -11.85 -19.14 -6.54
N ILE A 39 -11.10 -18.15 -6.04
CA ILE A 39 -10.98 -16.81 -6.64
C ILE A 39 -9.67 -16.74 -7.44
N GLY A 40 -9.76 -16.21 -8.66
CA GLY A 40 -8.60 -15.98 -9.52
C GLY A 40 -8.70 -14.67 -10.28
N GLU A 41 -7.55 -14.12 -10.67
CA GLU A 41 -7.45 -12.90 -11.46
C GLU A 41 -7.00 -13.24 -12.90
N VAL A 42 -7.52 -12.49 -13.88
CA VAL A 42 -7.08 -12.59 -15.27
C VAL A 42 -6.41 -11.29 -15.67
N ILE A 43 -5.13 -11.37 -16.02
CA ILE A 43 -4.35 -10.22 -16.48
C ILE A 43 -4.41 -10.20 -18.00
N LEU A 44 -5.10 -9.21 -18.56
CA LEU A 44 -5.26 -9.02 -20.00
C LEU A 44 -4.66 -7.68 -20.45
N PRO A 45 -4.14 -7.59 -21.68
CA PRO A 45 -3.82 -6.29 -22.26
C PRO A 45 -5.09 -5.49 -22.53
N GLU A 46 -4.99 -4.16 -22.49
CA GLU A 46 -6.13 -3.25 -22.63
C GLU A 46 -6.96 -3.52 -23.89
N TRP A 47 -6.29 -3.77 -25.02
CA TRP A 47 -6.94 -4.01 -26.31
C TRP A 47 -7.85 -5.24 -26.32
N ALA A 48 -7.68 -6.17 -25.37
CA ALA A 48 -8.50 -7.38 -25.29
C ALA A 48 -9.87 -7.13 -24.64
N VAL A 49 -10.09 -5.97 -24.02
CA VAL A 49 -11.37 -5.60 -23.40
C VAL A 49 -12.23 -4.86 -24.42
N ILE A 50 -13.22 -5.55 -24.98
CA ILE A 50 -14.14 -5.00 -25.98
C ILE A 50 -15.04 -3.90 -25.38
N ASN A 51 -15.52 -4.11 -24.14
CA ASN A 51 -16.35 -3.14 -23.45
C ASN A 51 -15.49 -1.96 -22.93
N ARG A 52 -15.45 -0.88 -23.72
CA ARG A 52 -14.69 0.32 -23.38
C ARG A 52 -15.17 1.01 -22.11
N HIS A 53 -16.46 0.95 -21.78
CA HIS A 53 -16.98 1.51 -20.53
C HIS A 53 -16.46 0.75 -19.31
N ALA A 54 -16.49 -0.58 -19.35
CA ALA A 54 -15.92 -1.41 -18.29
C ALA A 54 -14.41 -1.18 -18.13
N LEU A 55 -13.70 -1.03 -19.25
CA LEU A 55 -12.27 -0.72 -19.24
C LEU A 55 -11.96 0.62 -18.57
N LEU A 56 -12.72 1.67 -18.89
CA LEU A 56 -12.55 2.99 -18.27
C LEU A 56 -12.80 2.93 -16.76
N LEU A 57 -13.82 2.19 -16.32
CA LEU A 57 -14.07 1.97 -14.89
C LEU A 57 -12.92 1.21 -14.21
N TRP A 58 -12.38 0.16 -14.84
CA TRP A 58 -11.25 -0.62 -14.28
C TRP A 58 -9.91 0.11 -14.32
N GLN A 59 -9.79 1.17 -15.12
CA GLN A 59 -8.59 2.00 -15.19
C GLN A 59 -8.74 3.33 -14.45
N ALA A 60 -9.94 3.64 -13.95
CA ALA A 60 -10.19 4.87 -13.23
C ALA A 60 -9.20 5.00 -12.07
N GLU A 61 -8.58 6.17 -11.99
CA GLU A 61 -7.67 6.53 -10.90
C GLU A 61 -8.34 7.58 -10.02
N GLN A 62 -8.27 7.37 -8.71
CA GLN A 62 -8.74 8.35 -7.73
C GLN A 62 -7.62 8.60 -6.73
N ALA A 63 -7.29 9.88 -6.52
CA ALA A 63 -6.31 10.28 -5.53
C ALA A 63 -7.03 10.71 -4.25
N VAL A 64 -6.74 10.03 -3.14
CA VAL A 64 -7.25 10.37 -1.81
C VAL A 64 -6.11 10.88 -0.94
N THR A 65 -6.32 11.95 -0.19
CA THR A 65 -5.32 12.42 0.77
C THR A 65 -5.33 11.52 2.00
N LEU A 66 -4.20 10.90 2.32
CA LEU A 66 -4.02 10.13 3.55
C LEU A 66 -3.64 11.02 4.73
N PHE A 67 -2.71 11.95 4.48
CA PHE A 67 -2.20 12.88 5.48
C PHE A 67 -1.91 14.23 4.85
N GLU A 68 -2.20 15.28 5.59
CA GLU A 68 -1.88 16.65 5.19
C GLU A 68 -0.40 16.98 5.42
N ALA A 69 0.01 18.13 4.91
CA ALA A 69 1.31 18.69 5.27
C ALA A 69 1.38 18.93 6.80
N ASN A 70 2.59 18.93 7.34
CA ASN A 70 2.90 19.04 8.77
C ASN A 70 2.46 17.83 9.64
N THR A 71 1.97 16.75 9.04
CA THR A 71 1.80 15.49 9.77
C THR A 71 3.16 14.82 10.02
N THR A 72 3.36 14.29 11.23
CA THR A 72 4.53 13.46 11.56
C THR A 72 4.21 11.99 11.31
N LEU A 73 5.04 11.35 10.50
CA LEU A 73 5.04 9.90 10.28
C LEU A 73 6.33 9.30 10.81
N PHE A 74 6.41 7.98 10.86
CA PHE A 74 7.56 7.26 11.42
C PHE A 74 8.07 6.22 10.44
N LEU A 75 9.38 6.14 10.26
CA LEU A 75 10.04 5.13 9.44
C LEU A 75 10.63 4.06 10.35
N GLY A 76 10.33 2.79 10.06
CA GLY A 76 10.91 1.65 10.75
C GLY A 76 12.28 1.27 10.21
N MET A 77 13.27 1.18 11.08
CA MET A 77 14.61 0.66 10.80
C MET A 77 14.87 -0.56 11.67
N ARG A 78 15.64 -1.53 11.18
CA ARG A 78 15.96 -2.73 11.96
C ARG A 78 16.91 -2.38 13.09
N ASP A 79 16.51 -2.70 14.33
CA ASP A 79 17.30 -2.44 15.54
C ASP A 79 18.72 -3.02 15.42
N SER A 80 18.82 -4.30 15.03
CA SER A 80 20.09 -5.01 14.88
C SER A 80 21.01 -4.48 13.77
N SER A 81 20.53 -3.54 12.94
CA SER A 81 21.34 -2.91 11.88
C SER A 81 21.76 -1.49 12.23
N ILE A 82 21.33 -0.96 13.38
CA ILE A 82 21.66 0.40 13.81
C ILE A 82 22.97 0.42 14.61
N PRO A 83 23.99 1.17 14.17
CA PRO A 83 25.21 1.36 14.95
C PRO A 83 24.92 1.93 16.34
N LEU A 84 25.65 1.44 17.36
CA LEU A 84 25.44 1.80 18.76
C LEU A 84 25.43 3.34 19.01
N HIS A 85 26.30 4.07 18.30
CA HIS A 85 26.41 5.52 18.43
C HIS A 85 25.22 6.30 17.85
N LEU A 86 24.36 5.66 17.06
CA LEU A 86 23.13 6.26 16.50
C LEU A 86 21.88 5.88 17.30
N LEU A 87 22.00 5.02 18.31
CA LEU A 87 20.84 4.57 19.10
C LEU A 87 20.17 5.71 19.88
N GLU A 88 20.92 6.76 20.24
CA GLU A 88 20.38 7.94 20.93
C GLU A 88 19.52 8.83 20.02
N GLU A 89 19.69 8.72 18.70
CA GLU A 89 18.94 9.49 17.71
C GLU A 89 17.61 8.83 17.29
N VAL A 90 17.46 7.53 17.60
CA VAL A 90 16.28 6.73 17.26
C VAL A 90 15.46 6.46 18.50
N LYS A 91 14.16 6.23 18.33
CA LYS A 91 13.27 5.97 19.46
C LYS A 91 12.87 4.51 19.51
N ASP A 92 12.98 3.95 20.72
CA ASP A 92 12.39 2.67 21.11
C ASP A 92 10.89 2.86 21.26
N PHE A 93 10.10 1.95 20.68
CA PHE A 93 8.66 1.98 20.90
C PHE A 93 8.09 0.57 21.10
N PRO A 94 7.24 0.39 22.12
CA PRO A 94 6.64 -0.91 22.39
C PRO A 94 5.73 -1.31 21.22
N GLY A 95 5.93 -2.53 20.69
CA GLY A 95 5.15 -3.10 19.59
C GLY A 95 5.85 -3.12 18.23
N SER A 96 7.00 -2.46 18.07
CA SER A 96 7.84 -2.62 16.88
C SER A 96 8.85 -3.74 17.10
N GLU A 97 8.41 -5.01 16.97
CA GLU A 97 9.29 -6.18 17.12
C GLU A 97 10.57 -6.01 16.28
N GLY A 98 11.70 -5.76 16.95
CA GLY A 98 13.02 -5.62 16.34
C GLY A 98 13.21 -4.38 15.44
N HIS A 99 12.39 -3.33 15.57
CA HIS A 99 12.56 -2.09 14.82
C HIS A 99 12.64 -0.86 15.74
N LYS A 100 13.45 0.11 15.35
CA LYS A 100 13.46 1.48 15.89
C LYS A 100 12.72 2.42 14.95
N LEU A 101 12.14 3.48 15.49
CA LEU A 101 11.38 4.45 14.69
C LEU A 101 12.11 5.79 14.56
N ILE A 102 12.14 6.30 13.33
CA ILE A 102 12.67 7.62 12.99
C ILE A 102 11.51 8.53 12.57
N PRO A 103 11.28 9.68 13.23
CA PRO A 103 10.23 10.59 12.82
C PRO A 103 10.59 11.28 11.49
N ILE A 104 9.58 11.50 10.66
CA ILE A 104 9.62 12.35 9.48
C ILE A 104 8.47 13.33 9.52
N LEU A 105 8.70 14.57 9.08
CA LEU A 105 7.67 15.58 8.96
C LEU A 105 7.30 15.76 7.49
N LEU A 106 6.02 15.58 7.16
CA LEU A 106 5.51 15.88 5.82
C LEU A 106 5.57 17.39 5.58
N LEU A 107 6.13 17.78 4.44
CA LEU A 107 6.16 19.15 3.93
C LEU A 107 5.03 19.40 2.92
N GLU A 108 4.57 18.33 2.27
CA GLU A 108 3.45 18.32 1.34
C GLU A 108 2.53 17.15 1.67
N PRO A 109 1.23 17.21 1.29
CA PRO A 109 0.30 16.12 1.54
C PRO A 109 0.78 14.78 0.97
N LEU A 110 0.52 13.70 1.71
CA LEU A 110 0.67 12.34 1.24
C LEU A 110 -0.67 11.85 0.70
N ARG A 111 -0.68 11.40 -0.55
CA ARG A 111 -1.87 10.87 -1.21
C ARG A 111 -1.73 9.40 -1.53
N LEU A 112 -2.84 8.70 -1.53
CA LEU A 112 -2.99 7.35 -2.06
C LEU A 112 -3.69 7.43 -3.41
N LEU A 113 -3.02 6.95 -4.46
CA LEU A 113 -3.60 6.80 -5.78
C LEU A 113 -4.20 5.40 -5.89
N LEU A 114 -5.52 5.34 -5.81
CA LEU A 114 -6.35 4.16 -6.07
C LEU A 114 -6.43 3.96 -7.59
N ARG A 115 -6.30 2.71 -8.07
CA ARG A 115 -6.12 2.42 -9.50
C ARG A 115 -6.95 1.24 -9.96
N GLY A 116 -8.27 1.37 -9.92
CA GLY A 116 -9.19 0.32 -10.37
C GLY A 116 -8.84 -1.04 -9.76
N THR A 117 -8.47 -2.00 -10.59
CA THR A 117 -8.09 -3.37 -10.21
C THR A 117 -6.60 -3.54 -9.84
N LYS A 118 -5.81 -2.47 -9.84
CA LYS A 118 -4.39 -2.50 -9.47
C LYS A 118 -4.19 -1.97 -8.05
N LYS A 119 -3.20 -2.54 -7.36
CA LYS A 119 -2.76 -2.03 -6.04
C LYS A 119 -2.50 -0.52 -6.07
N ALA A 120 -2.97 0.13 -5.03
CA ALA A 120 -2.82 1.55 -4.81
C ALA A 120 -1.37 1.92 -4.51
N VAL A 121 -1.00 3.14 -4.88
CA VAL A 121 0.38 3.63 -4.76
C VAL A 121 0.42 4.99 -4.07
N LEU A 122 1.46 5.22 -3.27
CA LEU A 122 1.66 6.53 -2.66
C LEU A 122 2.08 7.57 -3.71
N ARG A 123 1.57 8.79 -3.58
CA ARG A 123 1.91 9.96 -4.40
C ARG A 123 2.16 11.18 -3.52
N GLY A 124 3.11 12.01 -3.93
CA GLY A 124 3.52 13.19 -3.15
C GLY A 124 4.30 12.80 -1.89
N GLY A 125 4.01 13.48 -0.78
CA GLY A 125 4.66 13.23 0.51
C GLY A 125 6.12 13.67 0.55
N LYS A 126 6.46 14.81 -0.05
CA LYS A 126 7.73 15.48 0.22
C LYS A 126 7.85 15.69 1.72
N CYS A 127 8.99 15.36 2.30
CA CYS A 127 9.16 15.33 3.76
C CYS A 127 10.59 15.63 4.17
N ARG A 128 10.82 15.81 5.47
CA ARG A 128 12.16 15.95 6.05
C ARG A 128 12.34 15.04 7.25
N ILE A 129 13.57 14.61 7.47
CA ILE A 129 13.97 13.88 8.68
C ILE A 129 14.48 14.95 9.65
N PRO A 130 13.83 15.24 10.79
CA PRO A 130 14.17 16.41 11.61
C PRO A 130 15.61 16.46 12.11
N VAL A 131 16.23 15.31 12.36
CA VAL A 131 17.62 15.18 12.82
C VAL A 131 18.65 15.29 11.69
N ARG A 132 18.22 15.50 10.43
CA ARG A 132 19.11 15.64 9.28
C ARG A 132 18.77 16.87 8.46
N GLU A 133 19.79 17.42 7.80
CA GLU A 133 19.60 18.50 6.85
C GLU A 133 19.04 17.98 5.51
N GLY A 134 18.21 18.81 4.88
CA GLY A 134 17.64 18.53 3.57
C GLY A 134 16.23 17.94 3.58
N ALA A 135 15.53 18.10 2.46
CA ALA A 135 14.20 17.56 2.24
C ALA A 135 14.28 16.36 1.29
N ALA A 136 13.59 15.28 1.66
CA ALA A 136 13.31 14.18 0.78
C ALA A 136 12.15 14.51 -0.15
N ARG A 137 12.29 14.11 -1.42
CA ARG A 137 11.28 14.30 -2.48
C ARG A 137 10.02 13.44 -2.29
N SER A 138 10.10 12.40 -1.46
CA SER A 138 9.01 11.49 -1.12
C SER A 138 9.36 10.67 0.13
N ILE A 139 8.38 9.98 0.69
CA ILE A 139 8.60 9.05 1.82
C ILE A 139 9.57 7.92 1.45
N ASN A 140 9.49 7.38 0.21
CA ASN A 140 10.45 6.38 -0.27
C ASN A 140 11.88 6.94 -0.27
N HIS A 141 12.07 8.17 -0.75
CA HIS A 141 13.38 8.80 -0.73
C HIS A 141 13.87 9.06 0.69
N ALA A 142 12.98 9.49 1.60
CA ALA A 142 13.32 9.65 3.02
C ALA A 142 13.76 8.32 3.65
N TYR A 143 13.07 7.23 3.32
CA TYR A 143 13.45 5.90 3.78
C TYR A 143 14.82 5.47 3.28
N THR A 144 15.12 5.69 2.00
CA THR A 144 16.46 5.40 1.47
C THR A 144 17.53 6.23 2.19
N LEU A 145 17.30 7.53 2.40
CA LEU A 145 18.23 8.40 3.13
C LEU A 145 18.42 7.96 4.60
N ALA A 146 17.34 7.55 5.26
CA ALA A 146 17.37 7.05 6.63
C ALA A 146 18.09 5.70 6.71
N SER A 147 17.74 4.74 5.85
CA SER A 147 18.35 3.41 5.82
C SER A 147 19.83 3.46 5.47
N THR A 148 20.26 4.33 4.54
CA THR A 148 21.70 4.50 4.24
C THR A 148 22.49 5.02 5.44
N TYR A 149 21.86 5.79 6.32
CA TYR A 149 22.53 6.37 7.48
C TYR A 149 22.46 5.46 8.71
N TYR A 150 21.25 5.00 9.05
CA TYR A 150 20.99 4.20 10.24
C TYR A 150 21.23 2.70 10.03
N GLU A 151 21.28 2.19 8.79
CA GLU A 151 21.51 0.77 8.51
C GLU A 151 22.63 0.57 7.46
N PRO A 152 23.86 1.05 7.70
CA PRO A 152 24.91 1.13 6.67
C PRO A 152 25.32 -0.24 6.08
N GLU A 153 25.15 -1.33 6.83
CA GLU A 153 25.46 -2.69 6.38
C GLU A 153 24.35 -3.33 5.54
N ARG A 154 23.21 -2.65 5.39
CA ARG A 154 22.07 -3.19 4.63
C ARG A 154 22.38 -3.17 3.14
N MET A 155 22.37 -4.36 2.52
CA MET A 155 22.63 -4.50 1.08
C MET A 155 21.62 -3.76 0.16
N SER A 156 20.42 -3.46 0.64
CA SER A 156 19.40 -2.74 -0.14
C SER A 156 18.63 -1.74 0.72
N HIS A 157 18.78 -0.45 0.43
CA HIS A 157 18.07 0.65 1.12
C HIS A 157 16.69 0.95 0.50
N SER A 158 16.10 -0.04 -0.17
CA SER A 158 14.72 0.02 -0.66
C SER A 158 13.81 -0.75 0.30
N GLY A 159 12.57 -0.28 0.45
CA GLY A 159 11.59 -0.87 1.35
C GLY A 159 10.17 -0.57 0.89
N ASN A 160 9.23 -1.43 1.28
CA ASN A 160 7.81 -1.18 1.03
C ASN A 160 7.26 -0.20 2.08
N MET A 161 6.99 1.04 1.67
CA MET A 161 6.53 2.09 2.59
C MET A 161 5.19 1.80 3.23
N PHE A 162 4.35 0.95 2.64
CA PHE A 162 3.12 0.51 3.31
C PHE A 162 3.41 -0.24 4.61
N ARG A 163 4.52 -0.98 4.67
CA ARG A 163 4.92 -1.76 5.85
C ARG A 163 5.99 -1.09 6.72
N GLN A 164 6.74 -0.16 6.14
CA GLN A 164 7.91 0.45 6.76
C GLN A 164 7.66 1.90 7.21
N CYS A 165 6.49 2.46 6.89
CA CYS A 165 6.06 3.76 7.37
C CYS A 165 4.81 3.60 8.24
N PHE A 166 4.78 4.31 9.36
CA PHE A 166 3.78 4.20 10.42
C PHE A 166 3.22 5.57 10.77
N PHE A 167 1.95 5.59 11.17
CA PHE A 167 1.30 6.73 11.80
C PHE A 167 0.85 6.33 13.22
N ILE A 168 0.50 7.32 14.04
CA ILE A 168 -0.01 7.09 15.39
C ILE A 168 -1.53 7.17 15.36
N GLU A 169 -2.19 6.12 15.83
CA GLU A 169 -3.63 6.06 16.05
C GLU A 169 -3.90 5.38 17.39
N ASN A 170 -4.68 5.99 18.27
CA ASN A 170 -4.99 5.44 19.60
C ASN A 170 -3.74 4.99 20.38
N GLN A 171 -2.68 5.81 20.33
CA GLN A 171 -1.36 5.54 20.92
C GLN A 171 -0.63 4.30 20.37
N LYS A 172 -1.09 3.74 19.26
CA LYS A 172 -0.48 2.60 18.58
C LYS A 172 0.12 3.04 17.25
N PHE A 173 1.23 2.43 16.89
CA PHE A 173 1.83 2.60 15.57
C PHE A 173 1.14 1.67 14.58
N VAL A 174 0.51 2.28 13.59
CA VAL A 174 -0.23 1.54 12.56
C VAL A 174 0.50 1.71 11.23
N PRO A 175 0.81 0.61 10.51
CA PRO A 175 1.44 0.71 9.21
C PRO A 175 0.50 1.33 8.18
N LEU A 176 1.04 2.07 7.22
CA LEU A 176 0.25 2.64 6.12
C LEU A 176 -0.53 1.58 5.31
N ASP A 177 -0.11 0.31 5.35
CA ASP A 177 -0.80 -0.83 4.72
C ASP A 177 -2.24 -1.00 5.23
N ALA A 178 -2.49 -0.69 6.50
CA ALA A 178 -3.82 -0.76 7.10
C ALA A 178 -4.79 0.24 6.45
N LEU A 179 -4.34 1.49 6.26
CA LEU A 179 -5.11 2.50 5.54
C LEU A 179 -5.31 2.12 4.08
N ARG A 180 -4.27 1.59 3.42
CA ARG A 180 -4.38 1.16 2.02
C ARG A 180 -5.49 0.14 1.84
N GLY A 181 -5.51 -0.92 2.65
CA GLY A 181 -6.53 -1.97 2.54
C GLY A 181 -7.95 -1.44 2.76
N HIS A 182 -8.12 -0.47 3.67
CA HIS A 182 -9.41 0.18 3.90
C HIS A 182 -9.90 0.96 2.67
N TYR A 183 -9.07 1.85 2.12
CA TYR A 183 -9.44 2.67 0.96
C TYR A 183 -9.58 1.84 -0.33
N GLU A 184 -8.76 0.80 -0.52
CA GLU A 184 -8.92 -0.14 -1.65
C GLU A 184 -10.28 -0.85 -1.59
N ALA A 185 -10.67 -1.38 -0.42
CA ALA A 185 -11.95 -2.07 -0.26
C ALA A 185 -13.16 -1.14 -0.46
N GLN A 186 -13.09 0.11 0.02
CA GLN A 186 -14.13 1.11 -0.22
C GLN A 186 -14.25 1.47 -1.70
N TYR A 187 -13.12 1.73 -2.35
CA TYR A 187 -13.06 2.09 -3.76
C TYR A 187 -13.59 0.97 -4.67
N GLU A 188 -13.20 -0.27 -4.40
CA GLU A 188 -13.72 -1.44 -5.12
C GLU A 188 -15.24 -1.57 -4.94
N LYS A 189 -15.74 -1.39 -3.71
CA LYS A 189 -17.19 -1.45 -3.44
C LYS A 189 -17.94 -0.37 -4.21
N GLU A 190 -17.45 0.85 -4.23
CA GLU A 190 -18.10 1.98 -4.90
C GLU A 190 -18.05 1.84 -6.43
N GLN A 191 -16.87 1.61 -7.01
CA GLN A 191 -16.69 1.57 -8.46
C GLN A 191 -17.25 0.31 -9.11
N LEU A 192 -17.03 -0.86 -8.50
CA LEU A 192 -17.38 -2.14 -9.13
C LEU A 192 -18.83 -2.56 -8.87
N GLN A 193 -19.46 -2.11 -7.77
CA GLN A 193 -20.87 -2.45 -7.49
C GLN A 193 -21.85 -1.41 -8.05
N THR A 194 -21.48 -0.12 -8.12
CA THR A 194 -22.43 0.93 -8.53
C THR A 194 -22.32 1.31 -10.01
N GLY A 195 -21.20 1.00 -10.68
CA GLY A 195 -20.98 1.26 -12.10
C GLY A 195 -20.98 2.75 -12.49
N LYS A 196 -20.89 3.66 -11.52
CA LYS A 196 -20.84 5.11 -11.73
C LYS A 196 -19.41 5.62 -11.58
N PRO A 197 -18.89 6.44 -12.51
CA PRO A 197 -17.65 7.16 -12.29
C PRO A 197 -17.81 8.09 -11.08
N VAL A 198 -16.79 8.15 -10.22
CA VAL A 198 -16.79 9.02 -9.05
C VAL A 198 -16.36 10.40 -9.52
N GLU A 199 -17.32 11.33 -9.59
CA GLU A 199 -17.03 12.76 -9.59
C GLU A 199 -16.61 13.15 -8.17
N ASP A 200 -15.39 13.66 -8.04
CA ASP A 200 -14.80 14.31 -6.85
C ASP A 200 -15.48 13.99 -5.51
N ALA A 201 -15.33 12.74 -5.05
CA ALA A 201 -15.68 12.39 -3.69
C ALA A 201 -14.64 13.01 -2.74
N GLN A 202 -14.94 14.21 -2.23
CA GLN A 202 -14.34 14.71 -1.01
C GLN A 202 -14.82 13.84 0.16
N ILE A 203 -14.17 12.70 0.35
CA ILE A 203 -14.36 11.86 1.53
C ILE A 203 -13.48 12.47 2.63
N ALA A 204 -14.04 13.43 3.35
CA ALA A 204 -13.53 13.79 4.67
C ALA A 204 -13.88 12.63 5.60
N LEU A 205 -12.93 11.72 5.83
CA LEU A 205 -12.99 10.89 7.02
C LEU A 205 -12.65 11.80 8.19
N GLU A 206 -13.65 12.09 9.04
CA GLU A 206 -13.42 12.55 10.40
C GLU A 206 -12.69 11.44 11.16
N PHE A 207 -11.37 11.35 10.95
CA PHE A 207 -10.51 10.80 11.98
C PHE A 207 -10.51 11.85 13.08
N ASP A 208 -11.19 11.53 14.17
CA ASP A 208 -11.19 12.32 15.38
C ASP A 208 -9.76 12.28 15.94
N PHE A 209 -8.90 13.15 15.43
CA PHE A 209 -7.60 13.45 16.00
C PHE A 209 -7.88 14.22 17.28
N GLY A 210 -8.29 13.49 18.31
CA GLY A 210 -8.64 14.03 19.61
C GLY A 210 -7.55 14.98 20.09
N THR A 211 -7.82 16.28 19.96
CA THR A 211 -7.07 17.32 20.66
C THR A 211 -7.60 17.33 22.09
N GLY A 212 -6.78 16.86 23.04
CA GLY A 212 -7.06 17.04 24.47
C GLY A 212 -6.63 15.82 25.30
N GLY A 213 -5.69 15.93 26.23
CA GLY A 213 -4.98 17.10 26.75
C GLY A 213 -3.81 16.70 27.62
#